data_AF-A0A7X7KVG6-F1
#
_entry.id   AF-A0A7X7KVG6-F1
#
_cell.length_a   1.000
_cell.length_b   1.000
_cell.length_c   1.000
_cell.angle_alpha   90.00
_cell.angle_beta   90.00
_cell.angle_gamma   90.00
#
_symmetry.space_group_name_H-M   'P 1'
#
loop_
_entity.id
_entity.type
_entity.pdbx_description
1 polymer ?
#
loop_
_entity_poly.entity_id
_entity_poly.type
_entity_poly.pdbx_seq_one_letter_code
_entity_poly.pdbx_strand_id
1 'polypeptide(L)'
;MINVVSREVFMPSPAPGAGVHAQTYYLARQGGAMMSLHTIETRSDTLEVAYRRYSEDHGRTWSAPEEWAMRFDDPRGTGRRHPRGVYVDPATGRQVCFWTEGVLPGDHPLEGMRQWVLHHSVAEEGARVPYAQGQIIHEGAGYDAVHHMPGITVGRNCLMMGDHGERPLTRHDGVILLPV
;
A
#
# COMPACT_ATOMS: atom_id res chain seq x y z
N MET A 1 -20.20 22.39 14.28
CA MET A 1 -19.03 23.26 14.02
C MET A 1 -17.80 22.48 14.51
N ILE A 2 -16.88 22.10 13.63
CA ILE A 2 -15.66 21.38 14.05
C ILE A 2 -14.69 22.44 14.59
N ASN A 3 -14.34 22.35 15.87
CA ASN A 3 -13.35 23.23 16.48
C ASN A 3 -11.97 22.58 16.36
N VAL A 4 -11.07 23.19 15.60
CA VAL A 4 -9.69 22.70 15.46
C VAL A 4 -8.87 23.18 16.65
N VAL A 5 -8.46 22.25 17.51
CA VAL A 5 -7.75 22.56 18.76
C VAL A 5 -6.23 22.76 18.58
N SER A 6 -5.63 22.10 17.59
CA SER A 6 -4.23 22.28 17.22
C SER A 6 -3.99 21.87 15.76
N ARG A 7 -2.86 22.31 15.19
CA ARG A 7 -2.37 21.88 13.88
C ARG A 7 -0.87 21.67 13.99
N GLU A 8 -0.43 20.49 13.60
CA GLU A 8 0.97 20.11 13.63
C GLU A 8 1.34 19.44 12.31
N VAL A 9 2.60 19.61 11.89
CA VAL A 9 3.13 18.90 10.74
C VAL A 9 3.51 17.50 11.19
N PHE A 10 2.81 16.48 10.68
CA PHE A 10 3.06 15.10 11.06
C PHE A 10 4.43 14.59 10.56
N MET A 11 4.75 14.89 9.31
CA MET A 11 6.04 14.55 8.70
C MET A 11 6.50 15.72 7.82
N PRO A 12 7.56 16.45 8.21
CA PRO A 12 8.06 17.56 7.42
C PRO A 12 8.77 17.04 6.16
N SER A 13 8.75 17.85 5.10
CA SER A 13 9.62 17.60 3.95
C SER A 13 11.09 17.67 4.39
N PRO A 14 11.94 16.71 3.98
CA PRO A 14 13.34 16.67 4.41
C PRO A 14 14.21 17.74 3.74
N ALA A 15 13.81 18.23 2.56
CA ALA A 15 14.55 19.21 1.77
C ALA A 15 13.66 19.85 0.70
N PRO A 16 14.02 21.05 0.18
CA PRO A 16 13.36 21.63 -0.97
C PRO A 16 13.30 20.66 -2.16
N GLY A 17 12.13 20.55 -2.81
CA GLY A 17 11.91 19.66 -3.95
C GLY A 17 11.57 18.21 -3.59
N ALA A 18 11.53 17.85 -2.31
CA ALA A 18 11.07 16.53 -1.86
C ALA A 18 9.60 16.58 -1.38
N GLY A 19 8.74 15.81 -2.04
CA GLY A 19 7.36 15.56 -1.60
C GLY A 19 7.32 14.51 -0.49
N VAL A 20 6.42 14.67 0.47
CA VAL A 20 6.17 13.67 1.52
C VAL A 20 4.71 13.27 1.49
N HIS A 21 4.48 11.96 1.33
CA HIS A 21 3.16 11.36 1.44
C HIS A 21 3.18 10.51 2.70
N ALA A 22 2.37 10.88 3.69
CA ALA A 22 2.32 10.17 4.97
C ALA A 22 0.88 9.86 5.33
N GLN A 23 0.63 8.63 5.75
CA GLN A 23 -0.66 8.19 6.24
C GLN A 23 -0.47 7.34 7.50
N THR A 24 -1.52 7.29 8.31
CA THR A 24 -1.57 6.44 9.49
C THR A 24 -2.77 5.51 9.43
N TYR A 25 -2.61 4.33 10.03
CA TYR A 25 -3.57 3.25 9.99
C TYR A 25 -3.63 2.62 11.38
N TYR A 26 -4.83 2.38 11.90
CA TYR A 26 -4.99 1.47 13.03
C TYR A 26 -4.72 0.04 12.56
N LEU A 27 -4.11 -0.75 13.44
CA LEU A 27 -3.73 -2.15 13.17
C LEU A 27 -4.65 -3.16 13.86
N ALA A 28 -5.64 -2.66 14.60
CA ALA A 28 -6.63 -3.43 15.32
C ALA A 28 -7.97 -2.69 15.34
N ARG A 29 -9.06 -3.42 15.56
CA ARG A 29 -10.42 -2.88 15.69
C ARG A 29 -10.57 -2.05 16.97
N GLN A 30 -9.75 -2.33 17.97
CA GLN A 30 -9.73 -1.64 19.26
C GLN A 30 -8.30 -1.36 19.70
N GLY A 31 -8.15 -0.41 20.62
CA GLY A 31 -6.85 -0.02 21.17
C GLY A 31 -6.16 1.10 20.38
N GLY A 32 -4.89 1.32 20.68
CA GLY A 32 -4.09 2.43 20.14
C GLY A 32 -2.97 2.04 19.19
N ALA A 33 -2.92 0.77 18.77
CA ALA A 33 -1.90 0.27 17.87
C ALA A 33 -2.06 0.86 16.46
N MET A 34 -1.04 1.56 15.99
CA MET A 34 -1.04 2.23 14.69
C MET A 34 0.25 1.97 13.91
N MET A 35 0.14 1.98 12.58
CA MET A 35 1.27 2.09 11.67
C MET A 35 1.20 3.44 10.96
N SER A 36 2.32 4.15 10.91
CA SER A 36 2.58 5.22 9.95
C SER A 36 3.31 4.61 8.76
N LEU A 37 2.82 4.91 7.57
CA LEU A 37 3.51 4.64 6.31
C LEU A 37 3.78 6.00 5.68
N HIS A 38 5.04 6.26 5.31
CA HIS A 38 5.36 7.44 4.55
C HIS A 38 6.39 7.18 3.48
N THR A 39 6.37 8.02 2.45
CA THR A 39 7.27 7.97 1.32
C THR A 39 7.84 9.38 1.11
N ILE A 40 9.06 9.41 0.56
CA ILE A 40 9.71 10.65 0.13
C ILE A 40 9.87 10.56 -1.37
N GLU A 41 9.24 11.48 -2.07
CA GLU A 41 9.26 11.54 -3.52
C GLU A 41 10.18 12.67 -3.96
N THR A 42 11.28 12.32 -4.64
CA THR A 42 12.27 13.27 -5.17
C THR A 42 12.24 13.38 -6.69
N ARG A 43 11.44 12.54 -7.35
CA ARG A 43 11.16 12.54 -8.78
C ARG A 43 9.76 12.00 -9.01
N SER A 44 9.14 12.40 -10.13
CA SER A 44 7.75 12.07 -10.43
C SER A 44 7.44 10.58 -10.34
N ASP A 45 6.40 10.26 -9.58
CA ASP A 45 5.62 9.02 -9.55
C ASP A 45 6.45 7.73 -9.40
N THR A 46 7.65 7.83 -8.85
CA THR A 46 8.48 6.66 -8.52
C THR A 46 9.13 6.82 -7.16
N LEU A 47 9.05 5.75 -6.38
CA LEU A 47 9.57 5.69 -5.03
C LEU A 47 10.76 4.75 -4.95
N GLU A 48 11.76 5.12 -4.15
CA GLU A 48 12.89 4.26 -3.83
C GLU A 48 12.61 3.43 -2.57
N VAL A 49 12.11 4.09 -1.52
CA VAL A 49 11.85 3.50 -0.21
C VAL A 49 10.55 4.07 0.36
N ALA A 50 9.78 3.20 1.03
CA ALA A 50 8.75 3.61 1.97
C ALA A 50 9.21 3.29 3.39
N TYR A 51 8.77 4.08 4.35
CA TYR A 51 9.14 3.94 5.75
C TYR A 51 7.92 3.63 6.59
N ARG A 52 8.01 2.57 7.39
CA ARG A 52 6.99 2.16 8.34
C ARG A 52 7.43 2.50 9.76
N ARG A 53 6.54 3.07 10.56
CA ARG A 53 6.75 3.32 11.98
C ARG A 53 5.53 2.83 12.75
N TYR A 54 5.72 2.37 13.97
CA TYR A 54 4.64 1.81 14.77
C TYR A 54 4.44 2.61 16.05
N SER A 55 3.19 2.73 16.47
CA SER A 55 2.79 3.36 17.71
C SER A 55 1.89 2.40 18.49
N GLU A 56 1.99 2.43 19.81
CA GLU A 56 1.12 1.69 20.73
C GLU A 56 0.19 2.62 21.52
N ASP A 57 0.31 3.94 21.32
CA ASP A 57 -0.28 4.99 22.16
C ASP A 57 -1.09 6.03 21.35
N HIS A 58 -1.76 5.58 20.29
CA HIS A 58 -2.54 6.41 19.38
C HIS A 58 -1.71 7.47 18.64
N GLY A 59 -0.49 7.11 18.25
CA GLY A 59 0.39 7.97 17.46
C GLY A 59 1.05 9.10 18.25
N ARG A 60 1.06 9.04 19.59
CA ARG A 60 1.77 10.03 20.42
C ARG A 60 3.28 9.80 20.35
N THR A 61 3.69 8.53 20.39
CA THR A 61 5.07 8.11 20.18
C THR A 61 5.13 7.09 19.04
N TRP A 62 6.28 7.04 18.37
CA TRP A 62 6.49 6.22 17.18
C TRP A 62 7.86 5.56 17.27
N SER A 63 7.94 4.30 16.84
CA SER A 63 9.19 3.57 16.69
C SER A 63 10.15 4.26 15.71
N ALA A 64 11.38 3.77 15.70
CA ALA A 64 12.31 4.00 14.60
C ALA A 64 11.68 3.55 13.26
N PRO A 65 12.04 4.20 12.14
CA PRO A 65 11.54 3.82 10.83
C PRO A 65 12.12 2.48 10.38
N GLU A 66 11.26 1.62 9.88
CA GLU A 66 11.58 0.39 9.16
C GLU A 66 11.43 0.64 7.66
N GLU A 67 12.47 0.36 6.89
CA GLU A 67 12.44 0.52 5.44
C GLU A 67 11.66 -0.60 4.76
N TRP A 68 10.97 -0.24 3.69
CA TRP A 68 10.38 -1.15 2.73
C TRP A 68 10.84 -0.71 1.34
N ALA A 69 11.69 -1.54 0.72
CA ALA A 69 12.22 -1.28 -0.61
C ALA A 69 11.08 -1.20 -1.63
N MET A 70 10.93 -0.02 -2.24
CA MET A 70 9.96 0.22 -3.32
C MET A 70 10.58 -0.04 -4.69
N ARG A 71 11.92 -0.08 -4.78
CA ARG A 71 12.68 -0.48 -5.95
C ARG A 71 13.32 -1.84 -5.73
N PHE A 72 13.32 -2.70 -6.74
CA PHE A 72 14.06 -3.96 -6.76
C PHE A 72 14.58 -4.27 -8.18
N ASP A 73 15.61 -5.09 -8.27
CA ASP A 73 16.19 -5.47 -9.56
C ASP A 73 15.41 -6.63 -10.19
N ASP A 74 15.14 -6.54 -11.48
CA ASP A 74 14.54 -7.61 -12.28
C ASP A 74 15.27 -7.69 -13.64
N PRO A 75 15.55 -8.89 -14.19
CA PRO A 75 16.20 -9.01 -15.49
C PRO A 75 15.49 -8.31 -16.66
N ARG A 76 14.19 -8.02 -16.51
CA ARG A 76 13.35 -7.38 -17.53
C ARG A 76 13.28 -5.85 -17.40
N GLY A 77 13.81 -5.27 -16.33
CA GLY A 77 13.73 -3.82 -16.06
C GLY A 77 13.84 -3.49 -14.57
N THR A 78 13.22 -2.38 -14.16
CA THR A 78 13.21 -1.99 -12.75
C THR A 78 11.91 -2.41 -12.09
N GLY A 79 12.00 -3.24 -11.07
CA GLY A 79 10.90 -3.57 -10.19
C GLY A 79 10.49 -2.38 -9.34
N ARG A 80 9.19 -2.09 -9.30
CA ARG A 80 8.62 -0.95 -8.57
C ARG A 80 7.42 -1.39 -7.75
N ARG A 81 7.27 -0.79 -6.56
CA ARG A 81 6.11 -0.91 -5.69
C ARG A 81 5.51 0.46 -5.39
N HIS A 82 4.20 0.50 -5.21
CA HIS A 82 3.48 1.67 -4.73
C HIS A 82 2.49 1.26 -3.64
N PRO A 83 2.74 1.62 -2.37
CA PRO A 83 1.95 1.10 -1.26
C PRO A 83 0.59 1.82 -1.17
N ARG A 84 -0.44 1.13 -0.65
CA ARG A 84 -1.81 1.66 -0.53
C ARG A 84 -2.39 1.61 0.88
N GLY A 85 -1.58 1.17 1.85
CA GLY A 85 -1.93 1.21 3.27
C GLY A 85 -2.55 -0.08 3.79
N VAL A 86 -3.00 -0.01 5.05
CA VAL A 86 -3.55 -1.16 5.78
C VAL A 86 -5.06 -0.98 6.02
N TYR A 87 -5.79 -2.06 5.81
CA TYR A 87 -7.20 -2.20 6.13
C TYR A 87 -7.37 -3.24 7.25
N VAL A 88 -8.10 -2.89 8.30
CA VAL A 88 -8.50 -3.85 9.33
C VAL A 88 -9.90 -4.34 8.98
N ASP A 89 -10.03 -5.61 8.65
CA ASP A 89 -11.33 -6.22 8.39
C ASP A 89 -12.16 -6.24 9.69
N PRO A 90 -13.32 -5.56 9.75
CA PRO A 90 -14.14 -5.56 10.96
C PRO A 90 -14.69 -6.94 11.31
N ALA A 91 -14.90 -7.83 10.33
CA ALA A 91 -15.46 -9.15 10.55
C ALA A 91 -14.47 -10.08 11.26
N THR A 92 -13.22 -10.13 10.78
CA THR A 92 -12.21 -11.05 11.32
C THR A 92 -11.16 -10.41 12.22
N GLY A 93 -11.00 -9.08 12.18
CA GLY A 93 -9.91 -8.36 12.86
C GLY A 93 -8.57 -8.42 12.14
N ARG A 94 -8.47 -9.20 11.05
CA ARG A 94 -7.23 -9.35 10.28
C ARG A 94 -6.87 -8.06 9.58
N GLN A 95 -5.57 -7.82 9.50
CA GLN A 95 -5.00 -6.72 8.75
C GLN A 95 -4.72 -7.18 7.33
N VAL A 96 -5.14 -6.38 6.36
CA VAL A 96 -4.84 -6.57 4.94
C VAL A 96 -4.13 -5.34 4.41
N CYS A 97 -2.91 -5.50 3.92
CA CYS A 97 -2.18 -4.44 3.24
C CYS A 97 -2.29 -4.65 1.74
N PHE A 98 -2.53 -3.58 0.99
CA PHE A 98 -2.55 -3.61 -0.47
C PHE A 98 -1.44 -2.73 -1.05
N TRP A 99 -0.90 -3.13 -2.20
CA TRP A 99 0.02 -2.32 -2.97
C TRP A 99 -0.04 -2.70 -4.44
N THR A 100 0.42 -1.78 -5.27
CA THR A 100 0.68 -2.04 -6.68
C THR A 100 2.14 -2.42 -6.87
N GLU A 101 2.42 -3.42 -7.69
CA GLU A 101 3.77 -3.86 -8.03
C GLU A 101 3.88 -4.11 -9.54
N GLY A 102 5.06 -3.91 -10.12
CA GLY A 102 5.28 -4.14 -11.54
C GLY A 102 6.74 -3.94 -11.94
N VAL A 103 7.13 -4.50 -13.08
CA VAL A 103 8.48 -4.33 -13.65
C VAL A 103 8.38 -3.34 -14.81
N LEU A 104 9.09 -2.23 -14.70
CA LEU A 104 9.12 -1.16 -15.68
C LEU A 104 10.39 -1.29 -16.54
N PRO A 105 10.29 -1.69 -17.83
CA PRO A 105 11.46 -1.90 -18.68
C PRO A 105 12.40 -0.70 -18.80
N GLY A 106 11.85 0.52 -18.86
CA GLY A 106 12.60 1.77 -18.97
C GLY A 106 12.68 2.57 -17.68
N ASP A 107 12.15 2.06 -16.57
CA ASP A 107 11.99 2.78 -15.30
C ASP A 107 11.20 4.10 -15.44
N HIS A 108 10.28 4.16 -16.41
CA HIS A 108 9.43 5.32 -16.64
C HIS A 108 8.07 5.12 -15.96
N PRO A 109 7.58 6.06 -15.12
CA PRO A 109 6.35 5.88 -14.34
C PRO A 109 5.12 5.51 -15.19
N LEU A 110 5.00 6.08 -16.40
CA LEU A 110 3.87 5.83 -17.29
C LEU A 110 3.81 4.38 -17.82
N GLU A 111 4.93 3.63 -17.79
CA GLU A 111 4.92 2.21 -18.10
C GLU A 111 4.05 1.43 -17.12
N GLY A 112 3.89 1.94 -15.89
CA GLY A 112 2.98 1.41 -14.88
C GLY A 112 1.55 1.20 -15.39
N MET A 113 1.06 2.06 -16.29
CA MET A 113 -0.28 1.93 -16.92
C MET A 113 -0.47 0.65 -17.74
N ARG A 114 0.59 -0.15 -17.91
CA ARG A 114 0.57 -1.46 -18.56
C ARG A 114 1.19 -2.56 -17.70
N GLN A 115 1.92 -2.23 -16.64
CA GLN A 115 2.71 -3.19 -15.87
C GLN A 115 2.19 -3.42 -14.46
N TRP A 116 1.34 -2.52 -13.96
CA TRP A 116 0.80 -2.58 -12.62
C TRP A 116 -0.14 -3.77 -12.41
N VAL A 117 0.21 -4.56 -11.39
CA VAL A 117 -0.63 -5.61 -10.81
C VAL A 117 -0.83 -5.31 -9.32
N LEU A 118 -1.94 -5.79 -8.77
CA LEU A 118 -2.24 -5.63 -7.34
C LEU A 118 -1.73 -6.81 -6.54
N HIS A 119 -1.15 -6.49 -5.39
CA HIS A 119 -0.68 -7.44 -4.40
C HIS A 119 -1.33 -7.15 -3.05
N HIS A 120 -1.32 -8.18 -2.21
CA HIS A 120 -1.80 -8.09 -0.84
C HIS A 120 -0.90 -8.85 0.13
N SER A 121 -1.02 -8.49 1.41
CA SER A 121 -0.53 -9.29 2.51
C SER A 121 -1.55 -9.31 3.64
N VAL A 122 -1.55 -10.39 4.42
CA VAL A 122 -2.47 -10.60 5.54
C VAL A 122 -1.67 -10.85 6.81
N ALA A 123 -2.04 -10.14 7.88
CA ALA A 123 -1.48 -10.30 9.20
C ALA A 123 -2.59 -10.47 10.25
N GLU A 124 -2.25 -11.08 11.38
CA GLU A 124 -3.13 -11.14 12.55
C GLU A 124 -3.35 -9.73 13.11
N GLU A 125 -4.42 -9.55 13.89
CA GLU A 125 -4.77 -8.28 14.53
C GLU A 125 -3.59 -7.76 15.38
N GLY A 126 -3.12 -6.53 15.13
CA GLY A 126 -1.97 -5.92 15.81
C GLY A 126 -0.57 -6.47 15.44
N ALA A 127 -0.47 -7.52 14.62
CA ALA A 127 0.81 -8.07 14.18
C ALA A 127 1.51 -7.14 13.17
N ARG A 128 2.85 -7.06 13.26
CA ARG A 128 3.69 -6.28 12.31
C ARG A 128 4.11 -7.10 11.09
N VAL A 129 4.14 -8.42 11.23
CA VAL A 129 4.62 -9.35 10.20
C VAL A 129 3.43 -10.10 9.62
N PRO A 130 3.23 -10.07 8.29
CA PRO A 130 2.17 -10.83 7.65
C PRO A 130 2.50 -12.34 7.64
N TYR A 131 1.48 -13.17 7.76
CA TYR A 131 1.59 -14.63 7.62
C TYR A 131 1.30 -15.11 6.19
N ALA A 132 0.70 -14.26 5.35
CA ALA A 132 0.42 -14.54 3.95
C ALA A 132 0.64 -13.31 3.08
N GLN A 133 1.08 -13.51 1.84
CA GLN A 133 1.20 -12.45 0.83
C GLN A 133 1.21 -13.03 -0.59
N GLY A 134 0.80 -12.23 -1.57
CA GLY A 134 0.86 -12.60 -2.98
C GLY A 134 0.16 -11.62 -3.91
N GLN A 135 0.31 -11.86 -5.21
CA GLN A 135 -0.46 -11.17 -6.24
C GLN A 135 -1.94 -11.54 -6.12
N ILE A 136 -2.82 -10.57 -6.35
CA ILE A 136 -4.27 -10.83 -6.47
C ILE A 136 -4.53 -11.37 -7.87
N ILE A 137 -4.94 -12.64 -7.94
CA ILE A 137 -5.27 -13.36 -9.17
C ILE A 137 -6.72 -13.84 -9.05
N HIS A 138 -7.52 -13.59 -10.08
CA HIS A 138 -8.90 -14.05 -10.15
C HIS A 138 -8.98 -15.59 -10.12
N GLU A 139 -10.02 -16.13 -9.51
CA GLU A 139 -10.22 -17.57 -9.46
C GLU A 139 -10.51 -18.16 -10.85
N GLY A 140 -9.99 -19.36 -11.12
CA GLY A 140 -10.23 -20.13 -12.35
C GLY A 140 -8.96 -20.44 -13.14
N ALA A 141 -8.98 -21.55 -13.88
CA ALA A 141 -7.79 -22.09 -14.55
C ALA A 141 -7.23 -21.21 -15.69
N GLY A 142 -7.98 -20.20 -16.13
CA GLY A 142 -7.55 -19.27 -17.17
C GLY A 142 -6.76 -18.06 -16.67
N TYR A 143 -6.62 -17.89 -15.35
CA TYR A 143 -5.96 -16.73 -14.76
C TYR A 143 -4.62 -17.11 -14.12
N ASP A 144 -3.64 -16.24 -14.31
CA ASP A 144 -2.27 -16.41 -13.81
C ASP A 144 -1.65 -15.05 -13.47
N ALA A 145 -0.34 -15.00 -13.23
CA ALA A 145 0.35 -13.76 -12.88
C ALA A 145 0.31 -12.68 -14.00
N VAL A 146 0.08 -13.08 -15.26
CA VAL A 146 0.06 -12.20 -16.44
C VAL A 146 -1.37 -11.82 -16.82
N HIS A 147 -2.27 -12.81 -16.98
CA HIS A 147 -3.69 -12.59 -17.14
C HIS A 147 -4.37 -12.76 -15.77
N HIS A 148 -4.18 -11.80 -14.87
CA HIS A 148 -4.56 -11.96 -13.47
C HIS A 148 -6.01 -11.57 -13.15
N MET A 149 -6.69 -10.86 -14.06
CA MET A 149 -8.08 -10.41 -13.91
C MET A 149 -8.81 -10.43 -15.26
N PRO A 150 -10.16 -10.52 -15.26
CA PRO A 150 -10.95 -10.40 -16.48
C PRO A 150 -10.59 -9.14 -17.29
N GLY A 151 -10.17 -9.34 -18.54
CA GLY A 151 -9.76 -8.25 -19.44
C GLY A 151 -8.41 -7.58 -19.13
N ILE A 152 -7.69 -8.00 -18.08
CA ILE A 152 -6.38 -7.43 -17.72
C ILE A 152 -5.25 -8.37 -18.15
N THR A 153 -4.23 -7.82 -18.81
CA THR A 153 -3.04 -8.55 -19.23
C THR A 153 -1.81 -7.66 -19.05
N VAL A 154 -0.86 -8.12 -18.24
CA VAL A 154 0.42 -7.43 -18.03
C VAL A 154 1.10 -7.16 -19.38
N GLY A 155 1.60 -5.94 -19.54
CA GLY A 155 2.17 -5.39 -20.77
C GLY A 155 1.15 -4.75 -21.73
N ARG A 156 -0.16 -4.95 -21.53
CA ARG A 156 -1.22 -4.38 -22.39
C ARG A 156 -2.01 -3.27 -21.68
N ASN A 157 -2.46 -3.55 -20.46
CA ASN A 157 -3.22 -2.65 -19.59
C ASN A 157 -2.91 -3.01 -18.13
N CYS A 158 -3.52 -2.32 -17.18
CA CYS A 158 -3.28 -2.56 -15.75
C CYS A 158 -4.56 -2.55 -14.93
N LEU A 159 -4.44 -3.06 -13.71
CA LEU A 159 -5.36 -2.81 -12.62
C LEU A 159 -4.55 -2.18 -11.48
N MET A 160 -4.97 -1.02 -10.98
CA MET A 160 -4.27 -0.31 -9.93
C MET A 160 -5.25 0.34 -8.97
N MET A 161 -4.83 0.55 -7.73
CA MET A 161 -5.51 1.48 -6.83
C MET A 161 -5.00 2.90 -7.13
N GLY A 162 -5.90 3.84 -7.40
CA GLY A 162 -5.65 5.24 -7.73
C GLY A 162 -4.95 6.00 -6.62
N ASP A 163 -5.47 5.99 -5.39
CA ASP A 163 -4.91 6.75 -4.27
C ASP A 163 -5.05 6.09 -2.88
N HIS A 164 -4.71 6.83 -1.82
CA HIS A 164 -4.77 6.35 -0.42
C HIS A 164 -6.17 6.50 0.23
N GLY A 165 -7.10 7.19 -0.46
CA GLY A 165 -8.50 7.35 -0.10
C GLY A 165 -9.37 6.18 -0.57
N GLU A 166 -8.89 5.39 -1.51
CA GLU A 166 -9.46 4.11 -1.97
C GLU A 166 -9.40 3.02 -0.89
N ARG A 167 -10.21 3.20 0.15
CA ARG A 167 -10.27 2.30 1.30
C ARG A 167 -11.15 1.08 0.98
N PRO A 168 -10.67 -0.14 1.27
CA PRO A 168 -11.49 -1.34 1.17
C PRO A 168 -12.72 -1.28 2.08
N LEU A 169 -13.76 -2.03 1.70
CA LEU A 169 -15.01 -2.16 2.45
C LEU A 169 -15.36 -3.62 2.63
N THR A 170 -15.66 -4.05 3.85
CA THR A 170 -16.16 -5.41 4.10
C THR A 170 -17.68 -5.39 4.08
N ARG A 171 -18.25 -6.25 3.23
CA ARG A 171 -19.68 -6.51 3.16
C ARG A 171 -20.14 -7.40 4.31
N HIS A 172 -21.45 -7.41 4.56
CA HIS A 172 -22.06 -8.23 5.61
C HIS A 172 -21.83 -9.76 5.43
N ASP A 173 -21.53 -10.22 4.21
CA ASP A 173 -21.21 -11.61 3.89
C ASP A 173 -19.70 -11.91 3.98
N GLY A 174 -18.89 -10.99 4.48
CA GLY A 174 -17.45 -11.14 4.67
C GLY A 174 -16.62 -10.89 3.41
N VAL A 175 -17.24 -10.54 2.28
CA VAL A 175 -16.51 -10.18 1.05
C VAL A 175 -15.88 -8.81 1.21
N ILE A 176 -14.58 -8.70 0.92
CA ILE A 176 -13.87 -7.42 0.84
C ILE A 176 -14.01 -6.86 -0.57
N LEU A 177 -14.59 -5.66 -0.67
CA LEU A 177 -14.60 -4.85 -1.88
C LEU A 177 -13.37 -3.96 -1.89
N LEU A 178 -12.53 -4.13 -2.90
CA LEU A 178 -11.37 -3.29 -3.16
C LEU A 178 -11.71 -2.29 -4.28
N PRO A 179 -11.79 -0.98 -4.00
CA PRO A 179 -11.90 0.03 -5.06
C PRO A 179 -10.60 0.05 -5.89
N VAL A 180 -10.75 -0.01 -7.22
CA VAL A 180 -9.69 -0.11 -8.25
C VAL A 180 -10.14 0.56 -9.54
#